data_AF-A0A0C2NGL4-F1
#
_entry.id   AF-A0A0C2NGL4-F1
#
_cell.length_a   1.000
_cell.length_b   1.000
_cell.length_c   1.000
_cell.angle_alpha   90.00
_cell.angle_beta   90.00
_cell.angle_gamma   90.00
#
_symmetry.space_group_name_H-M   'P 1'
#
loop_
_entity.id
_entity.type
_entity.pdbx_description
1 polymer ?
#
loop_
_entity_poly.entity_id
_entity_poly.type
_entity_poly.pdbx_seq_one_letter_code
_entity_poly.pdbx_strand_id
1 'polypeptide(L)'
;MTLATTPENYYRVYSFGYKFRFNKYVKYEIENYDINFYLDADDPDKYLRFVIQRMVVQPQCYSRICEAKSPGMSKVVGSIHAPLVINLCENDGHYYSNTGPSCGPDDTRGWFGMSRKFTTLAKGIGLMLLIAVPILFMLT
;
A
#
# COMPACT_ATOMS: atom_id res chain seq x y z
N MET A 1 -31.77 1.38 -44.78
CA MET A 1 -31.38 2.48 -43.86
C MET A 1 -30.75 1.84 -42.64
N THR A 2 -29.42 1.87 -42.57
CA THR A 2 -28.64 1.37 -41.43
C THR A 2 -28.33 2.57 -40.53
N LEU A 3 -28.89 2.59 -39.32
CA LEU A 3 -28.56 3.59 -38.30
C LEU A 3 -27.15 3.31 -37.77
N ALA A 4 -26.21 4.21 -38.04
CA ALA A 4 -24.89 4.19 -37.44
C ALA A 4 -25.01 4.59 -35.96
N THR A 5 -24.94 3.61 -35.06
CA THR A 5 -24.83 3.86 -33.62
C THR A 5 -23.41 4.32 -33.30
N THR A 6 -23.27 5.58 -32.86
CA THR A 6 -22.01 6.10 -32.31
C THR A 6 -21.58 5.26 -31.11
N PRO A 7 -20.30 4.85 -30.99
CA PRO A 7 -19.84 4.07 -29.84
C PRO A 7 -20.01 4.89 -28.56
N GLU A 8 -20.88 4.42 -27.66
CA GLU A 8 -20.96 4.97 -26.32
C GLU A 8 -19.66 4.68 -25.57
N ASN A 9 -18.99 5.73 -25.10
CA ASN A 9 -17.85 5.60 -24.21
C ASN A 9 -18.33 5.08 -22.85
N TYR A 10 -18.27 3.76 -22.68
CA TYR A 10 -18.61 3.10 -21.43
C TYR A 10 -17.43 3.15 -20.47
N TYR A 11 -17.60 3.85 -19.33
CA TYR A 11 -16.62 3.86 -18.24
C TYR A 11 -17.19 3.11 -17.03
N ARG A 12 -16.34 2.28 -16.38
CA ARG A 12 -16.66 1.64 -15.10
C ARG A 12 -15.88 2.30 -13.98
N VAL A 13 -16.56 2.59 -12.88
CA VAL A 13 -15.96 3.11 -11.66
C VAL A 13 -15.82 1.96 -10.67
N TYR A 14 -14.60 1.73 -10.19
CA TYR A 14 -14.30 0.72 -9.19
C TYR A 14 -13.88 1.38 -7.87
N SER A 15 -14.27 0.78 -6.75
CA SER A 15 -13.79 1.14 -5.42
C SER A 15 -13.33 -0.13 -4.74
N PHE A 16 -12.12 -0.15 -4.19
CA PHE A 16 -11.54 -1.30 -3.52
C PHE A 16 -10.83 -0.85 -2.25
N GLY A 17 -10.74 -1.73 -1.27
CA GLY A 17 -10.16 -1.43 0.03
C GLY A 17 -9.25 -2.55 0.51
N TYR A 18 -8.03 -2.19 0.92
CA TYR A 18 -7.09 -3.12 1.52
C TYR A 18 -6.58 -2.54 2.82
N LYS A 19 -6.85 -3.22 3.92
CA LYS A 19 -6.62 -2.69 5.27
C LYS A 19 -5.62 -3.58 5.99
N PHE A 20 -4.47 -3.01 6.30
CA PHE A 20 -3.51 -3.64 7.20
C PHE A 20 -3.88 -3.35 8.66
N ARG A 21 -3.93 -4.39 9.49
CA ARG A 21 -4.08 -4.25 10.93
C ARG A 21 -2.72 -4.44 11.61
N PHE A 22 -2.26 -3.40 12.30
CA PHE A 22 -0.98 -3.41 13.02
C PHE A 22 -1.21 -3.50 14.53
N ASN A 23 -0.48 -4.38 15.20
CA ASN A 23 -0.43 -4.48 16.65
C ASN A 23 0.60 -3.47 17.21
N LYS A 24 0.19 -2.72 18.23
CA LYS A 24 1.02 -1.65 18.84
C LYS A 24 2.33 -2.14 19.47
N TYR A 25 2.48 -3.43 19.75
CA TYR A 25 3.67 -4.03 20.37
C TYR A 25 4.56 -4.80 19.39
N VAL A 26 4.29 -4.66 18.09
CA VAL A 26 4.98 -5.40 17.03
C VAL A 26 5.57 -4.40 16.04
N LYS A 27 6.86 -4.55 15.74
CA LYS A 27 7.49 -3.93 14.57
C LYS A 27 7.25 -4.81 13.36
N TYR A 28 6.83 -4.23 12.24
CA TYR A 28 6.59 -4.95 11.00
C TYR A 28 7.68 -4.62 9.99
N GLU A 29 8.28 -5.65 9.41
CA GLU A 29 9.22 -5.54 8.29
C GLU A 29 8.62 -6.29 7.09
N ILE A 30 8.08 -5.53 6.15
CA ILE A 30 7.37 -6.04 4.97
C ILE A 30 8.28 -5.84 3.76
N GLU A 31 8.59 -6.91 3.04
CA GLU A 31 9.40 -6.87 1.83
C GLU A 31 8.80 -7.73 0.72
N ASN A 32 8.85 -7.20 -0.51
CA ASN A 32 8.37 -7.86 -1.74
C ASN A 32 6.91 -8.35 -1.65
N TYR A 33 6.02 -7.52 -1.11
CA TYR A 33 4.60 -7.86 -0.94
C TYR A 33 3.78 -7.40 -2.15
N ASP A 34 3.06 -8.34 -2.77
CA ASP A 34 2.36 -8.14 -4.04
C ASP A 34 0.84 -8.33 -3.85
N ILE A 35 0.08 -7.28 -4.16
CA ILE A 35 -1.38 -7.26 -4.02
C ILE A 35 -1.98 -7.10 -5.41
N ASN A 36 -2.80 -8.07 -5.82
CA ASN A 36 -3.49 -8.03 -7.11
C ASN A 36 -5.00 -7.89 -6.89
N PHE A 37 -5.61 -6.91 -7.55
CA PHE A 37 -7.06 -6.75 -7.62
C PHE A 37 -7.51 -7.07 -9.04
N TYR A 38 -8.16 -8.21 -9.23
CA TYR A 38 -8.72 -8.57 -10.53
C TYR A 38 -9.96 -7.73 -10.80
N LEU A 39 -9.93 -6.98 -11.91
CA LEU A 39 -11.02 -6.11 -12.37
C LEU A 39 -12.16 -6.90 -13.01
N ASP A 40 -11.85 -8.10 -13.48
CA ASP A 40 -12.75 -9.02 -14.13
C ASP A 40 -12.49 -10.43 -13.55
N ALA A 41 -13.55 -11.15 -13.19
CA ALA A 41 -13.42 -12.51 -12.64
C ALA A 41 -13.11 -13.53 -13.74
N ASP A 42 -13.54 -13.25 -14.97
CA ASP A 42 -13.39 -14.15 -16.11
C ASP A 42 -12.09 -13.91 -16.89
N ASP A 43 -11.44 -12.76 -16.67
CA ASP A 43 -10.22 -12.35 -17.37
C ASP A 43 -9.10 -11.99 -16.36
N PRO A 44 -8.21 -12.93 -16.02
CA PRO A 44 -7.15 -12.71 -15.04
C PRO A 44 -6.06 -11.75 -15.52
N ASP A 45 -6.03 -11.37 -16.80
CA ASP A 45 -5.06 -10.41 -17.33
C ASP A 45 -5.47 -8.96 -17.03
N LYS A 46 -6.73 -8.73 -16.62
CA LYS A 46 -7.23 -7.43 -16.18
C LYS A 46 -7.13 -7.29 -14.67
N TYR A 47 -6.01 -6.76 -14.19
CA TYR A 47 -5.80 -6.53 -12.77
C TYR A 47 -5.07 -5.22 -12.47
N LEU A 48 -5.28 -4.72 -11.26
CA LEU A 48 -4.45 -3.68 -10.66
C LEU A 48 -3.44 -4.35 -9.73
N ARG A 49 -2.17 -4.01 -9.89
CA ARG A 49 -1.07 -4.56 -9.10
C ARG A 49 -0.43 -3.49 -8.24
N PHE A 50 -0.34 -3.77 -6.94
CA PHE A 50 0.34 -2.92 -5.99
C PHE A 50 1.50 -3.70 -5.36
N VAL A 51 2.70 -3.17 -5.55
CA VAL A 51 3.93 -3.80 -5.04
C VAL A 51 4.51 -2.95 -3.92
N ILE A 52 4.58 -3.52 -2.73
CA ILE A 52 5.33 -2.95 -1.61
C ILE A 52 6.70 -3.60 -1.61
N GLN A 53 7.69 -2.90 -2.18
CA GLN A 53 9.06 -3.41 -2.23
C GLN A 53 9.67 -3.55 -0.83
N ARG A 54 9.54 -2.50 -0.02
CA ARG A 54 10.02 -2.45 1.36
C ARG A 54 9.22 -1.46 2.18
N MET A 55 8.70 -1.90 3.30
CA MET A 55 7.98 -1.06 4.26
C MET A 55 8.32 -1.50 5.68
N VAL A 56 8.63 -0.55 6.54
CA VAL A 56 8.82 -0.79 7.97
C VAL A 56 7.80 0.03 8.74
N VAL A 57 7.00 -0.65 9.57
CA VAL A 57 6.06 -0.01 10.50
C VAL A 57 6.56 -0.28 11.90
N GLN A 58 7.06 0.76 12.56
CA GLN A 58 7.70 0.65 13.86
C GLN A 58 6.95 1.52 14.88
N PRO A 59 6.27 0.94 15.87
CA PRO A 59 5.78 1.69 17.02
C PRO A 59 6.97 2.11 17.91
N GLN A 60 6.76 3.13 18.75
CA GLN A 60 7.77 3.62 19.68
C GLN A 60 8.30 2.51 20.60
N CYS A 61 7.40 1.62 21.05
CA CYS A 61 7.70 0.47 21.88
C CYS A 61 7.20 -0.82 21.23
N TYR A 62 8.07 -1.81 21.09
CA TYR A 62 7.72 -3.15 20.61
C TYR A 62 8.50 -4.22 21.38
N SER A 63 7.97 -5.43 21.45
CA SER A 63 8.64 -6.59 22.03
C SER A 63 8.83 -7.74 21.04
N ARG A 64 8.22 -7.60 19.86
CA ARG A 64 8.23 -8.59 18.77
C ARG A 64 8.48 -7.90 17.43
N ILE A 65 9.09 -8.62 16.51
CA ILE A 65 9.16 -8.27 15.09
C ILE A 65 8.34 -9.29 14.31
N CYS A 66 7.50 -8.79 13.40
CA CYS A 66 6.83 -9.56 12.36
C CYS A 66 7.59 -9.34 11.05
N GLU A 67 8.25 -10.39 10.56
CA GLU A 67 8.99 -10.37 9.31
C GLU A 67 8.14 -10.97 8.20
N ALA A 68 7.45 -10.11 7.47
CA ALA A 68 6.78 -10.44 6.24
C ALA A 68 7.78 -10.25 5.07
N LYS A 69 8.81 -11.11 5.05
CA LYS A 69 9.82 -11.17 3.98
C LYS A 69 9.74 -12.56 3.36
N SER A 70 9.05 -12.71 2.24
CA SER A 70 9.05 -14.00 1.53
C SER A 70 9.23 -13.75 0.05
N PRO A 71 10.31 -14.28 -0.57
CA PRO A 71 10.44 -14.28 -2.01
C PRO A 71 9.39 -15.24 -2.58
N GLY A 72 8.28 -14.69 -3.07
CA GLY A 72 7.13 -15.46 -3.52
C GLY A 72 5.94 -15.44 -2.58
N MET A 73 5.90 -14.51 -1.60
CA MET A 73 4.72 -14.31 -0.79
C MET A 73 3.49 -14.12 -1.67
N SER A 74 2.50 -14.97 -1.41
CA SER A 74 1.29 -15.19 -2.19
C SER A 74 0.69 -13.89 -2.67
N LYS A 75 0.44 -13.80 -3.98
CA LYS A 75 -0.41 -12.79 -4.59
C LYS A 75 -1.69 -12.72 -3.76
N VAL A 76 -1.81 -11.71 -2.90
CA VAL A 76 -3.04 -11.60 -2.13
C VAL A 76 -4.07 -11.03 -3.08
N VAL A 77 -5.11 -11.84 -3.29
CA VAL A 77 -6.21 -11.46 -4.16
C VAL A 77 -7.09 -10.50 -3.38
N GLY A 78 -6.96 -9.22 -3.69
CA GLY A 78 -7.86 -8.21 -3.20
C GLY A 78 -9.23 -8.36 -3.86
N SER A 79 -10.30 -8.16 -3.10
CA SER A 79 -11.65 -8.08 -3.64
C SER A 79 -12.00 -6.63 -3.95
N ILE A 80 -12.66 -6.40 -5.09
CA ILE A 80 -13.25 -5.10 -5.42
C ILE A 80 -14.56 -4.91 -4.65
N HIS A 81 -15.27 -5.99 -4.36
CA HIS A 81 -16.59 -5.90 -3.75
C HIS A 81 -16.56 -5.73 -2.23
N ALA A 82 -15.46 -6.10 -1.58
CA ALA A 82 -15.37 -6.02 -0.12
C ALA A 82 -13.96 -5.64 0.33
N PRO A 83 -13.84 -4.79 1.37
CA PRO A 83 -12.54 -4.46 1.93
C PRO A 83 -11.92 -5.69 2.59
N LEU A 84 -10.73 -6.09 2.12
CA LEU A 84 -9.98 -7.18 2.74
C LEU A 84 -9.15 -6.63 3.90
N VAL A 85 -9.29 -7.24 5.08
CA VAL A 85 -8.51 -6.92 6.27
C VAL A 85 -7.46 -8.00 6.48
N ILE A 86 -6.20 -7.59 6.64
CA ILE A 86 -5.08 -8.51 6.80
C ILE A 86 -4.37 -8.26 8.13
N ASN A 87 -4.16 -9.36 8.84
CA ASN A 87 -3.39 -9.42 10.06
C ASN A 87 -2.04 -10.10 9.75
N LEU A 88 -1.04 -9.30 9.41
CA LEU A 88 0.30 -9.80 9.08
C LEU A 88 0.87 -10.61 10.26
N CYS A 89 1.46 -11.77 9.94
CA CYS A 89 2.01 -12.76 10.88
C CYS A 89 1.02 -13.48 11.81
N GLU A 90 -0.26 -13.12 11.84
CA GLU A 90 -1.27 -13.89 12.57
C GLU A 90 -1.88 -14.99 11.69
N ASN A 91 -2.21 -14.65 10.45
CA ASN A 91 -2.95 -15.53 9.55
C ASN A 91 -2.09 -16.09 8.40
N ASP A 92 -0.94 -15.48 8.12
CA ASP A 92 -0.14 -15.78 6.93
C ASP A 92 0.98 -16.82 7.18
N GLY A 93 1.01 -17.44 8.37
CA GLY A 93 2.02 -18.44 8.73
C GLY A 93 3.44 -17.89 8.95
N HIS A 94 3.61 -16.57 9.02
CA HIS A 94 4.89 -15.93 9.32
C HIS A 94 5.22 -15.94 10.81
N TYR A 95 6.52 -16.01 11.11
CA TYR A 95 7.01 -16.12 12.47
C TYR A 95 7.23 -14.75 13.10
N TYR A 96 6.78 -14.61 14.34
CA TYR A 96 7.25 -13.54 15.21
C TYR A 96 8.64 -13.88 15.73
N SER A 97 9.58 -12.94 15.61
CA SER A 97 10.83 -12.98 16.35
C SER A 97 10.71 -12.12 17.61
N ASN A 98 11.21 -12.63 18.74
CA ASN A 98 11.27 -11.87 19.98
C ASN A 98 12.55 -11.04 19.99
N THR A 99 12.43 -9.75 20.27
CA THR A 99 13.59 -8.84 20.38
C THR A 99 13.89 -8.42 21.81
N GLY A 100 13.11 -8.92 22.78
CA GLY A 100 13.03 -8.30 24.09
C GLY A 100 12.25 -6.98 24.03
N PRO A 101 11.82 -6.44 25.18
CA PRO A 101 11.10 -5.19 25.22
C PRO A 101 12.02 -4.03 24.80
N SER A 102 11.65 -3.27 23.78
CA SER A 102 12.40 -2.09 23.35
C SER A 102 12.27 -0.90 24.32
N CYS A 103 11.33 -0.99 25.27
CA CYS A 103 11.06 0.03 26.28
C CYS A 103 11.09 -0.62 27.67
N GLY A 104 11.60 0.11 28.66
CA GLY A 104 11.61 -0.34 30.05
C GLY A 104 10.19 -0.53 30.61
N PRO A 105 10.04 -1.20 31.76
CA PRO A 105 8.74 -1.53 32.35
C PRO A 105 7.86 -0.31 32.76
N ASP A 106 8.35 0.93 32.64
CA ASP A 106 7.70 2.13 33.19
C ASP A 106 7.13 3.11 32.13
N ASP A 107 7.16 2.75 30.83
CA ASP A 107 6.76 3.67 29.74
C ASP A 107 5.28 3.51 29.31
N THR A 108 4.35 3.39 30.26
CA THR A 108 2.91 3.26 29.97
C THR A 108 2.17 4.61 29.87
N ARG A 109 2.86 5.75 29.97
CA ARG A 109 2.23 7.08 30.02
C ARG A 109 2.68 7.98 28.87
N GLY A 110 2.16 7.74 27.68
CA GLY A 110 2.31 8.71 26.59
C GLY A 110 1.96 8.16 25.23
N TRP A 111 0.67 8.10 24.90
CA TRP A 111 0.22 7.82 23.54
C TRP A 111 -0.53 9.04 22.99
N PHE A 112 0.10 9.77 22.06
CA PHE A 112 -0.44 10.23 20.77
C PHE A 112 0.67 11.02 20.05
N GLY A 113 1.56 10.30 19.36
CA GLY A 113 2.65 10.89 18.56
C GLY A 113 3.03 9.96 17.42
N MET A 114 2.10 9.73 16.47
CA MET A 114 2.39 8.99 15.26
C MET A 114 3.30 9.84 14.36
N SER A 115 4.62 9.81 14.60
CA SER A 115 5.60 10.46 13.73
C SER A 115 5.63 9.72 12.40
N ARG A 116 4.91 10.24 11.40
CA ARG A 116 4.94 9.74 10.03
C ARG A 116 6.27 10.12 9.39
N LYS A 117 7.33 9.35 9.63
CA LYS A 117 8.50 9.34 8.75
C LYS A 117 8.24 8.37 7.61
N PHE A 118 7.43 8.79 6.63
CA PHE A 118 7.39 8.13 5.33
C PHE A 118 8.68 8.51 4.60
N THR A 119 9.73 7.69 4.76
CA THR A 119 10.91 7.81 3.91
C THR A 119 10.60 7.10 2.59
N THR A 120 9.87 7.78 1.71
CA THR A 120 9.75 7.37 0.31
C THR A 120 11.12 7.57 -0.31
N LEU A 121 11.90 6.49 -0.40
CA LEU A 121 13.19 6.51 -1.07
C LEU A 121 12.93 6.47 -2.58
N ALA A 122 12.44 7.59 -3.12
CA ALA A 122 12.40 7.85 -4.55
C ALA A 122 13.84 8.10 -5.03
N LYS A 123 14.63 7.03 -5.13
CA LYS A 123 15.85 7.03 -5.93
C LYS A 123 15.42 6.84 -7.38
N GLY A 124 15.31 7.95 -8.12
CA GLY A 124 15.13 7.85 -9.57
C GLY A 124 14.63 9.12 -10.22
N ILE A 125 15.58 9.84 -10.82
CA ILE A 125 15.39 10.82 -11.91
C ILE A 125 14.86 12.18 -11.45
N GLY A 126 15.82 13.04 -11.13
CA GLY A 126 15.64 14.45 -11.38
C GLY A 126 15.42 14.70 -12.87
N LEU A 127 14.42 15.49 -13.19
CA LEU A 127 14.51 16.41 -14.31
C LEU A 127 13.67 17.63 -13.97
N MET A 128 14.36 18.75 -13.81
CA MET A 128 13.79 20.09 -13.87
C MET A 128 12.89 20.21 -15.10
N LEU A 129 11.72 20.79 -14.93
CA LEU A 129 11.15 21.69 -15.93
C LEU A 129 10.39 22.79 -15.19
N LEU A 130 11.19 23.76 -14.71
CA LEU A 130 10.78 25.15 -14.59
C LEU A 130 10.57 25.68 -16.01
N ILE A 131 9.32 25.81 -16.43
CA ILE A 131 8.95 26.83 -17.42
C ILE A 131 7.66 27.48 -16.92
N ALA A 132 7.84 28.54 -16.13
CA ALA A 132 6.88 29.62 -16.04
C ALA A 132 7.00 30.44 -17.34
N VAL A 133 5.95 30.45 -18.16
CA VAL A 133 5.77 31.47 -19.20
C VAL A 133 4.30 31.90 -19.18
N PRO A 134 3.98 33.09 -18.64
CA PRO A 134 2.73 33.76 -18.93
C PRO A 134 2.92 34.55 -20.23
N ILE A 135 2.24 34.17 -21.31
CA ILE A 135 2.13 35.05 -22.49
C ILE A 135 0.66 35.42 -22.66
N LEU A 136 0.38 36.59 -22.12
CA LEU A 136 -0.68 37.51 -22.48
C LEU A 136 -0.37 38.06 -23.89
N PHE A 137 -1.20 37.75 -24.89
CA PHE A 137 -1.34 38.51 -26.15
C PHE A 137 -2.80 38.31 -26.57
N MET A 138 -3.73 39.24 -26.31
CA MET A 138 -4.04 40.46 -27.07
C MET A 138 -4.24 40.24 -28.58
N LEU A 139 -5.48 40.51 -29.02
CA LEU A 139 -5.93 41.01 -30.33
C LEU A 139 -5.93 40.05 -31.53
N THR A 140 -7.10 39.57 -31.92
CA THR A 140 -7.87 40.08 -33.09
C THR A 140 -9.28 39.48 -33.10
#